data_AF-A0A2D8KNX5-F1
#
_entry.id   AF-A0A2D8KNX5-F1
#
_cell.length_a   1.000
_cell.length_b   1.000
_cell.length_c   1.000
_cell.angle_alpha   90.00
_cell.angle_beta   90.00
_cell.angle_gamma   90.00
#
_symmetry.space_group_name_H-M   'P 1'
#
loop_
_entity.id
_entity.type
_entity.pdbx_description
1 polymer ?
#
loop_
_entity_poly.entity_id
_entity_poly.type
_entity_poly.pdbx_seq_one_letter_code
_entity_poly.pdbx_strand_id
1 'polypeptide(L)'
;MKQLKHLFLIFGAFLVLMPGLVSFSHIFSGHEHHLCHHYAKKHFHAKDLDCDLYKYHSNPALEISFLEFPVFIPKITREITVTPYEFLEDHKPLCYDLRGPPARFT
;
A
#
# COMPACT_ATOMS: atom_id res chain seq x y z
N MET A 1 44.59 -15.20 33.34
CA MET A 1 43.15 -15.39 33.67
C MET A 1 42.29 -14.13 33.51
N LYS A 2 42.72 -12.92 33.94
CA LYS A 2 41.93 -11.68 33.77
C LYS A 2 41.57 -11.37 32.30
N GLN A 3 42.54 -11.48 31.39
CA GLN A 3 42.30 -11.21 29.96
C GLN A 3 41.29 -12.15 29.31
N LEU A 4 41.28 -13.42 29.72
CA LEU A 4 40.31 -14.39 29.23
C LEU A 4 38.89 -14.06 29.71
N LYS A 5 38.74 -13.52 30.93
CA LYS A 5 37.45 -13.06 31.47
C LYS A 5 36.91 -11.86 30.69
N HIS A 6 37.77 -10.89 30.38
CA HIS A 6 37.38 -9.73 29.57
C HIS A 6 36.97 -10.15 28.15
N LEU A 7 37.72 -11.07 27.53
CA LEU A 7 37.37 -11.61 26.23
C LEU A 7 36.00 -12.30 26.24
N PHE A 8 35.73 -13.12 27.27
CA PHE A 8 34.43 -13.78 27.44
C PHE A 8 33.27 -12.79 27.64
N LEU A 9 33.50 -11.72 28.41
CA LEU A 9 32.49 -10.68 28.63
C LEU A 9 32.17 -9.92 27.34
N ILE A 10 33.18 -9.54 26.58
CA ILE A 10 33.01 -8.85 25.30
C ILE A 10 32.29 -9.76 24.30
N PHE A 11 32.69 -11.02 24.22
CA PHE A 11 32.05 -12.00 23.34
C PHE A 11 30.57 -12.23 23.72
N GLY A 12 30.28 -12.36 25.01
CA GLY A 12 28.91 -12.49 25.50
C GLY A 12 28.06 -11.26 25.18
N ALA A 13 28.60 -10.05 25.39
CA ALA A 13 27.92 -8.81 25.04
C ALA A 13 27.61 -8.73 23.54
N PHE A 14 28.56 -9.12 22.69
CA PHE A 14 28.36 -9.16 21.25
C PHE A 14 27.25 -10.15 20.85
N LEU A 15 27.23 -11.35 21.44
CA LEU A 15 26.23 -12.37 21.15
C LEU A 15 24.80 -11.92 21.49
N VAL A 16 24.65 -11.16 22.59
CA VAL A 16 23.35 -10.61 23.01
C VAL A 16 22.89 -9.47 22.09
N LEU A 17 23.81 -8.65 21.59
CA LEU A 17 23.49 -7.49 20.73
C LEU A 17 23.29 -7.87 19.25
N MET A 18 23.93 -8.96 18.79
CA MET A 18 23.94 -9.40 17.39
C MET A 18 22.54 -9.49 16.75
N PRO A 19 21.54 -10.13 17.38
CA PRO A 19 20.19 -10.24 16.81
C PRO A 19 19.56 -8.87 16.53
N GLY A 20 19.75 -7.90 17.44
CA GLY A 20 19.22 -6.55 17.28
C GLY A 20 19.89 -5.78 16.14
N LEU A 21 21.21 -5.91 15.98
CA LEU A 21 21.95 -5.28 14.87
C LEU A 21 21.50 -5.82 13.50
N VAL A 22 21.33 -7.15 13.39
CA VAL A 22 20.86 -7.79 12.16
C VAL A 22 19.44 -7.31 11.83
N SER A 23 18.53 -7.32 12.81
CA SER A 23 17.16 -6.80 12.63
C SER A 23 17.14 -5.33 12.21
N PHE A 24 17.97 -4.47 12.83
CA PHE A 24 18.05 -3.05 12.46
C PHE A 24 18.55 -2.88 11.03
N SER A 25 19.62 -3.59 10.62
CA SER A 25 20.13 -3.54 9.25
C SER A 25 19.14 -4.07 8.21
N HIS A 26 18.32 -5.06 8.60
CA HIS A 26 17.32 -5.67 7.74
C HIS A 26 16.21 -4.68 7.36
N ILE A 27 15.82 -3.76 8.25
CA ILE A 27 14.85 -2.69 7.95
C ILE A 27 15.25 -1.88 6.72
N PHE A 28 16.55 -1.65 6.51
CA PHE A 28 17.09 -0.88 5.39
C PHE A 28 17.40 -1.71 4.15
N SER A 29 17.23 -3.04 4.21
CA SER A 29 17.56 -3.93 3.09
C SER A 29 16.51 -3.90 1.95
N GLY A 30 15.37 -3.24 2.17
CA GLY A 30 14.46 -2.88 1.09
C GLY A 30 13.77 -4.07 0.41
N HIS A 31 13.47 -5.15 1.15
CA HIS A 31 12.70 -6.26 0.60
C HIS A 31 11.28 -5.80 0.29
N GLU A 32 10.90 -5.85 -1.00
CA GLU A 32 9.53 -5.60 -1.42
C GLU A 32 8.63 -6.75 -0.93
N HIS A 33 7.80 -6.48 0.07
CA HIS A 33 6.74 -7.41 0.45
C HIS A 33 5.66 -7.34 -0.64
N HIS A 34 5.80 -8.16 -1.68
CA HIS A 34 4.82 -8.20 -2.75
C HIS A 34 3.49 -8.75 -2.20
N LEU A 35 2.50 -7.86 -2.07
CA LEU A 35 1.14 -8.26 -1.79
C LEU A 35 0.59 -9.07 -2.97
N CYS A 36 0.10 -10.28 -2.68
CA CYS A 36 -0.48 -11.12 -3.70
C CYS A 36 -1.82 -10.54 -4.15
N HIS A 37 -1.85 -9.94 -5.34
CA HIS A 37 -3.07 -9.38 -5.95
C HIS A 37 -3.87 -10.39 -6.79
N HIS A 38 -3.34 -11.60 -7.01
CA HIS A 38 -3.95 -12.63 -7.86
C HIS A 38 -4.16 -13.95 -7.11
N TYR A 39 -5.20 -13.99 -6.29
CA TYR A 39 -5.62 -15.17 -5.52
C TYR A 39 -5.97 -16.41 -6.38
N ALA A 40 -6.25 -16.21 -7.68
CA ALA A 40 -6.76 -17.25 -8.58
C ALA A 40 -5.69 -17.89 -9.51
N LYS A 41 -4.44 -17.41 -9.50
CA LYS A 41 -3.35 -18.01 -10.29
C LYS A 41 -2.32 -18.64 -9.36
N LYS A 42 -2.13 -19.96 -9.48
CA LYS A 42 -1.03 -20.67 -8.81
C LYS A 42 0.28 -20.16 -9.38
N HIS A 43 0.92 -19.25 -8.66
CA HIS A 43 2.29 -18.86 -8.91
C HIS A 43 3.15 -19.37 -7.75
N PHE A 44 4.37 -19.78 -8.06
CA PHE A 44 5.37 -20.03 -7.06
C PHE A 44 5.92 -18.67 -6.66
N HIS A 45 5.68 -18.22 -5.43
CA HIS A 45 6.47 -17.12 -4.89
C HIS A 45 7.95 -17.53 -4.94
N ALA A 46 8.82 -16.62 -5.36
CA ALA A 46 10.22 -16.76 -5.02
C ALA A 46 10.26 -16.91 -3.49
N LYS A 47 11.05 -17.86 -2.99
CA LYS A 47 11.15 -18.08 -1.55
C LYS A 47 11.73 -16.80 -0.94
N ASP A 48 10.86 -15.94 -0.43
CA ASP A 48 11.27 -14.79 0.36
C ASP A 48 12.17 -15.36 1.46
N LEU A 49 13.30 -14.68 1.69
CA LEU A 49 14.11 -14.98 2.85
C LEU A 49 13.18 -14.83 4.05
N ASP A 50 12.86 -15.96 4.68
CA ASP A 50 11.99 -16.03 5.84
C ASP A 50 12.77 -15.41 7.00
N CYS A 51 12.74 -14.08 7.07
CA CYS A 51 13.46 -13.27 8.04
C CYS A 51 12.68 -13.29 9.36
N ASP A 52 12.55 -14.49 9.91
CA ASP A 52 11.85 -14.88 11.13
C ASP A 52 12.49 -14.33 12.42
N LEU A 53 13.28 -13.24 12.32
CA LEU A 53 13.79 -12.49 13.47
C LEU A 53 12.64 -11.92 14.33
N TYR A 54 11.43 -11.82 13.77
CA TYR A 54 10.17 -11.53 14.49
C TYR A 54 9.82 -12.56 15.57
N LYS A 55 10.45 -13.74 15.60
CA LYS A 55 10.31 -14.71 16.71
C LYS A 55 11.01 -14.25 17.99
N TYR A 56 11.87 -13.23 17.92
CA TYR A 56 12.42 -12.60 19.11
C TYR A 56 11.33 -11.75 19.76
N HIS A 57 10.72 -12.27 20.83
CA HIS A 57 9.73 -11.53 21.60
C HIS A 57 10.42 -10.31 22.22
N SER A 58 10.12 -9.11 21.71
CA SER A 58 10.50 -7.87 22.36
C SER A 58 9.94 -7.89 23.78
N ASN A 59 10.76 -7.55 24.76
CA ASN A 59 10.29 -7.46 26.14
C ASN A 59 9.09 -6.50 26.17
N PRO A 60 7.91 -6.92 26.70
CA PRO A 60 6.74 -6.04 26.79
C PRO A 60 7.02 -4.72 27.53
N ALA A 61 8.03 -4.68 28.40
CA ALA A 61 8.48 -3.45 29.05
C ALA A 61 9.09 -2.41 28.09
N LEU A 62 9.41 -2.80 26.84
CA LEU A 62 9.90 -1.94 25.77
C LEU A 62 8.80 -1.61 24.75
N GLU A 63 7.54 -2.00 25.00
CA GLU A 63 6.40 -1.69 24.15
C GLU A 63 6.05 -0.21 24.32
N ILE A 64 6.50 0.61 23.36
CA ILE A 64 6.24 2.06 23.36
C ILE A 64 4.87 2.28 22.72
N SER A 65 3.87 2.69 23.51
CA SER A 65 2.59 3.14 22.96
C SER A 65 2.73 4.59 22.47
N PHE A 66 2.54 4.81 21.17
CA PHE A 66 2.42 6.17 20.64
C PHE A 66 1.01 6.69 20.92
N LEU A 67 0.89 7.96 21.32
CA LEU A 67 -0.40 8.61 21.48
C LEU A 67 -1.00 8.83 20.08
N GLU A 68 -2.10 8.18 19.76
CA GLU A 68 -2.83 8.44 18.51
C GLU A 68 -3.56 9.77 18.63
N PHE A 69 -3.19 10.71 17.76
CA PHE A 69 -3.91 11.99 17.65
C PHE A 69 -4.99 11.85 16.57
N PRO A 70 -6.25 12.21 16.87
CA PRO A 70 -7.30 12.18 15.86
C PRO A 70 -6.98 13.20 14.76
N VAL A 71 -6.80 12.72 13.54
CA VAL A 71 -6.65 13.57 12.37
C VAL A 71 -8.01 14.20 12.07
N PHE A 72 -8.12 15.52 12.23
CA PHE A 72 -9.31 16.25 11.81
C PHE A 72 -9.33 16.37 10.29
N ILE A 73 -10.20 15.60 9.64
CA ILE A 73 -10.44 15.67 8.20
C ILE A 73 -11.69 16.53 7.98
N PRO A 74 -11.58 17.77 7.47
CA PRO A 74 -12.76 18.58 7.19
C PRO A 74 -13.59 17.92 6.10
N LYS A 75 -14.85 17.61 6.41
CA LYS A 75 -15.82 17.14 5.42
C LYS A 75 -16.24 18.34 4.57
N ILE A 76 -15.63 18.49 3.39
CA ILE A 76 -16.04 19.50 2.41
C ILE A 76 -17.37 19.04 1.81
N THR A 77 -18.47 19.60 2.30
CA THR A 77 -19.78 19.44 1.67
C THR A 77 -19.84 20.40 0.49
N ARG A 78 -19.80 19.86 -0.74
CA ARG A 78 -20.11 20.64 -1.94
C ARG A 78 -21.61 20.59 -2.15
N GLU A 79 -22.28 21.73 -2.03
CA GLU A 79 -23.66 21.86 -2.48
C GLU A 79 -23.65 21.77 -4.01
N ILE A 80 -24.11 20.65 -4.54
CA ILE A 80 -24.29 20.49 -5.98
C ILE A 80 -25.61 21.17 -6.31
N THR A 81 -25.55 22.38 -6.87
CA THR A 81 -26.71 22.99 -7.52
C THR A 81 -27.00 22.21 -8.80
N VAL A 82 -27.96 21.29 -8.75
CA VAL A 82 -28.47 20.60 -9.94
C VAL A 82 -29.41 21.58 -10.64
N THR A 83 -28.90 22.25 -11.68
CA THR A 83 -29.76 22.97 -12.63
C THR A 83 -30.48 21.94 -13.49
N PRO A 84 -31.83 21.92 -13.55
CA PRO A 84 -32.52 21.06 -14.49
C PRO A 84 -32.12 21.46 -15.91
N TYR A 85 -31.78 20.47 -16.74
CA TYR A 85 -31.56 20.67 -18.16
C TYR A 85 -32.91 20.98 -18.81
N GLU A 86 -33.13 22.24 -19.19
CA GLU A 86 -34.28 22.63 -20.01
C GLU A 86 -33.96 22.34 -21.48
N PHE A 87 -34.46 21.21 -21.97
CA PHE A 87 -34.42 20.88 -23.38
C PHE A 87 -35.44 21.73 -24.13
N LEU A 88 -34.98 22.77 -24.82
CA LEU A 88 -35.81 23.58 -25.71
C LEU A 88 -35.95 22.85 -27.05
N GLU A 89 -36.85 21.87 -27.12
CA GLU A 89 -37.15 21.15 -28.36
C GLU A 89 -38.16 21.92 -29.23
N ASP A 90 -37.72 23.02 -29.83
CA ASP A 90 -38.49 23.70 -30.90
C ASP A 90 -38.21 23.09 -32.28
N HIS A 91 -37.53 21.95 -32.35
CA HIS A 91 -37.14 21.33 -33.61
C HIS A 91 -38.36 20.78 -34.35
N LYS A 92 -38.84 21.55 -35.34
CA LYS A 92 -39.84 21.08 -36.31
C LYS A 92 -39.11 20.35 -37.44
N PRO A 93 -39.37 19.05 -37.67
CA PRO A 93 -38.75 18.32 -38.75
C PRO A 93 -39.10 18.97 -40.09
N LEU A 94 -38.08 19.23 -40.91
CA LEU A 94 -38.25 19.76 -42.26
C LEU A 94 -38.77 18.64 -43.16
N CYS A 95 -39.51 19.00 -44.21
CA CYS A 95 -40.12 18.05 -45.15
C CYS A 95 -39.11 17.23 -45.99
N TYR A 96 -37.82 17.35 -45.70
CA TYR A 96 -36.72 16.66 -46.35
C TYR A 96 -35.74 15.99 -45.39
N ASP A 97 -35.95 16.06 -44.06
CA ASP A 97 -35.04 15.47 -43.07
C ASP A 97 -34.97 13.93 -43.12
N LEU A 98 -35.85 13.29 -43.90
CA LEU A 98 -35.93 11.84 -44.06
C LEU A 98 -35.75 11.38 -45.51
N ARG A 99 -35.20 12.22 -46.39
CA ARG A 99 -34.86 11.76 -47.75
C ARG A 99 -33.62 10.88 -47.65
N GLY A 100 -33.79 9.60 -48.02
CA GLY A 100 -32.65 8.70 -48.20
C GLY A 100 -31.66 9.27 -49.21
N PRO A 101 -30.37 8.92 -49.10
CA PRO A 101 -29.35 9.37 -50.04
C PRO A 101 -29.78 9.05 -51.48
N PRO A 102 -29.54 9.94 -52.46
CA PRO A 102 -29.98 9.75 -53.83
C PRO A 102 -29.45 8.41 -54.37
N ALA A 103 -30.35 7.61 -54.93
CA ALA A 103 -29.97 6.33 -55.51
C ALA A 103 -28.96 6.57 -56.64
N ARG A 104 -27.78 5.91 -56.56
CA ARG A 104 -26.84 5.88 -57.67
C ARG A 104 -27.49 5.08 -58.80
N PHE A 105 -27.91 5.77 -59.87
CA PHE A 105 -28.25 5.10 -61.12
C PHE A 105 -26.94 4.69 -61.80
N THR A 106 -26.62 3.39 -61.75
CA THR A 106 -25.60 2.74 -62.57
C THR A 106 -26.27 2.08 -63.77
#